data_AF-A0A443ILE0-F1
#
_entry.id   AF-A0A443ILE0-F1
#
_cell.length_a   1.000
_cell.length_b   1.000
_cell.length_c   1.000
_cell.angle_alpha   90.00
_cell.angle_beta   90.00
_cell.angle_gamma   90.00
#
_symmetry.space_group_name_H-M   'P 1'
#
loop_
_entity.id
_entity.type
_entity.pdbx_description
1 polymer ?
#
loop_
_entity_poly.entity_id
_entity_poly.type
_entity_poly.pdbx_seq_one_letter_code
_entity_poly.pdbx_strand_id
1 'polypeptide(L)' 'MKIIIIFLLMMVMMMVLSISADLLVGFGFKEAIRDWVRPFHVMTVSEKVLYTLLPSIILLQPIISLYKKKKAGKE' A
#
# COMPACT_ATOMS: atom_id res chain seq x y z
N MET A 1 -14.76 13.41 -17.67
CA MET A 1 -13.86 14.35 -16.97
C MET A 1 -14.24 14.60 -15.49
N LYS A 2 -15.49 14.41 -15.05
CA LYS A 2 -15.89 14.58 -13.63
C LYS A 2 -15.21 13.58 -12.67
N ILE A 3 -15.07 12.32 -13.09
CA ILE A 3 -14.44 11.26 -12.27
C ILE A 3 -12.96 11.55 -11.98
N ILE A 4 -12.22 12.08 -12.96
CA ILE A 4 -10.80 12.43 -12.79
C ILE A 4 -10.64 13.55 -11.75
N ILE A 5 -11.53 14.55 -11.77
CA ILE A 5 -11.52 15.65 -10.80
C ILE A 5 -11.84 15.15 -9.39
N ILE A 6 -12.86 14.28 -9.25
CA ILE A 6 -13.21 13.68 -7.96
C ILE A 6 -12.04 12.83 -7.43
N PHE A 7 -11.38 12.08 -8.31
CA PHE A 7 -10.20 11.28 -7.95
C PHE A 7 -9.04 12.17 -7.46
N LEU A 8 -8.76 13.26 -8.17
CA LEU A 8 -7.71 14.23 -7.78
C LEU A 8 -8.04 14.89 -6.43
N LEU A 9 -9.31 15.27 -6.23
CA LEU A 9 -9.79 15.84 -4.97
C LEU A 9 -9.68 14.84 -3.81
N MET A 10 -10.08 13.58 -4.02
CA MET A 10 -9.92 12.51 -3.03
C MET A 10 -8.45 12.27 -2.69
N MET A 11 -7.56 12.27 -3.68
CA MET A 11 -6.12 12.14 -3.45
C MET A 11 -5.57 13.25 -2.56
N VAL A 12 -5.90 14.51 -2.86
CA VAL A 12 -5.42 15.66 -2.09
C VAL A 12 -5.99 15.66 -0.67
N MET A 13 -7.28 15.34 -0.50
CA MET A 13 -7.86 15.24 0.84
C MET A 13 -7.24 14.13 1.68
N MET A 14 -7.03 12.95 1.10
CA MET A 14 -6.34 11.84 1.77
C MET A 14 -4.91 12.24 2.19
N MET A 15 -4.20 12.97 1.34
CA MET A 15 -2.84 13.43 1.58
C MET A 15 -2.76 14.41 2.76
N VAL A 16 -3.65 15.40 2.81
CA VAL A 16 -3.72 16.37 3.91
C VAL A 16 -4.12 15.69 5.22
N LEU A 17 -5.07 14.77 5.17
CA LEU A 17 -5.51 14.02 6.36
C LEU A 17 -4.38 13.15 6.92
N SER A 18 -3.61 12.48 6.06
CA SER A 18 -2.46 11.66 6.45
C SER A 18 -1.40 12.50 7.19
N ILE A 19 -0.99 13.63 6.62
CA ILE A 19 0.01 14.51 7.24
C ILE A 19 -0.51 15.06 8.58
N SER A 20 -1.80 15.40 8.65
CA SER A 20 -2.43 15.88 9.89
C SER A 20 -2.45 14.80 10.96
N ALA A 21 -2.71 13.54 10.60
CA ALA A 21 -2.66 12.41 11.51
C ALA A 21 -1.24 12.15 12.05
N ASP A 22 -0.23 12.21 11.19
CA ASP A 22 1.18 12.06 11.61
C ASP A 22 1.58 13.12 12.65
N LEU A 23 1.13 14.36 12.45
CA LEU A 23 1.34 15.45 13.40
C LEU A 23 0.58 15.26 14.72
N LEU A 24 -0.65 14.73 14.68
CA LEU A 24 -1.44 14.44 15.88
C LEU A 24 -0.86 13.30 16.72
N VAL A 25 -0.23 12.31 16.08
CA VAL A 25 0.49 11.21 16.74
C VAL A 25 1.79 11.70 17.38
N GLY A 26 2.22 12.93 17.08
CA GLY A 26 3.40 13.57 17.66
C GLY A 26 4.67 13.36 16.86
N PHE A 27 4.58 12.85 15.62
CA PHE A 27 5.73 12.82 14.71
C PHE A 27 6.07 14.23 14.27
N GLY A 28 7.36 14.58 14.23
CA GLY A 28 7.78 15.89 13.76
C GLY A 28 7.42 16.09 12.28
N PHE A 29 7.19 17.32 11.84
CA PHE A 29 6.83 17.63 10.44
C PHE A 29 7.85 17.05 9.42
N LYS A 30 9.13 17.01 9.80
CA LYS A 30 10.22 16.41 9.01
C LYS A 30 10.12 14.88 8.95
N GLU A 31 9.62 14.25 10.00
CA GLU A 31 9.42 12.80 10.08
C GLU A 31 8.17 12.40 9.30
N ALA A 32 7.08 13.15 9.42
CA ALA A 32 5.86 12.96 8.62
C ALA A 32 6.15 13.03 7.11
N ILE A 33 6.92 14.02 6.64
CA ILE A 33 7.34 14.09 5.23
C ILE A 33 8.22 12.89 4.85
N ARG A 34 9.14 12.47 5.73
CA ARG A 34 10.01 11.33 5.48
C ARG A 34 9.22 10.03 5.40
N ASP A 35 8.20 9.87 6.24
CA ASP A 35 7.30 8.73 6.26
C ASP A 35 6.46 8.68 4.98
N TRP A 36 5.96 9.85 4.57
CA TRP A 36 5.21 10.03 3.34
C TRP A 36 6.02 9.68 2.07
N VAL A 37 7.32 10.01 2.03
CA VAL A 37 8.21 9.69 0.90
C VAL A 37 8.78 8.26 0.99
N ARG A 38 8.93 7.71 2.20
CA ARG A 38 9.54 6.39 2.44
C ARG A 38 8.74 5.56 3.45
N PRO A 39 7.50 5.17 3.12
CA PRO A 39 6.63 4.45 4.04
C PRO A 39 7.22 3.10 4.49
N PHE A 40 7.96 2.42 3.61
CA PHE A 40 8.65 1.17 3.93
C PHE A 40 9.88 1.32 4.82
N HIS A 41 10.39 2.53 5.03
CA HIS A 41 11.59 2.74 5.84
C HIS A 41 11.25 2.98 7.31
N VAL A 42 10.13 3.64 7.59
CA VAL A 42 9.69 4.04 8.94
C VAL A 42 8.87 2.93 9.62
N MET A 43 8.25 2.03 8.86
CA MET A 43 7.57 0.85 9.42
C MET A 43 8.50 -0.01 10.29
N THR A 44 7.95 -0.54 11.38
CA THR A 44 8.63 -1.55 12.19
C THR A 44 8.88 -2.82 11.37
N VAL A 45 9.86 -3.63 11.78
CA VAL A 45 10.19 -4.89 11.09
C VAL A 45 8.94 -5.78 10.96
N SER A 46 8.11 -5.83 12.01
CA SER A 46 6.84 -6.56 12.03
C SER A 46 5.85 -6.06 10.99
N GLU A 47 5.68 -4.74 10.86
CA GLU A 47 4.79 -4.13 9.87
C GLU A 47 5.29 -4.39 8.44
N LYS A 48 6.60 -4.32 8.19
CA LYS A 48 7.18 -4.65 6.88
C LYS A 48 6.88 -6.10 6.47
N VAL A 49 6.97 -7.03 7.41
CA VAL A 49 6.63 -8.44 7.16
C VAL A 49 5.14 -8.56 6.80
N LEU A 50 4.24 -7.95 7.56
CA LEU A 50 2.80 -8.01 7.26
C LEU A 50 2.46 -7.38 5.91
N TYR A 51 3.01 -6.19 5.63
CA TYR A 51 2.75 -5.45 4.38
C TYR A 51 3.28 -6.18 3.14
N THR A 52 4.33 -6.99 3.28
CA THR A 52 4.87 -7.78 2.16
C THR A 52 4.18 -9.13 2.02
N LEU A 53 3.90 -9.81 3.14
CA LEU A 53 3.45 -11.20 3.15
C LEU A 53 1.96 -11.33 2.81
N LEU A 54 1.12 -10.42 3.31
CA LEU A 54 -0.33 -10.41 3.04
C LEU A 54 -0.67 -10.30 1.54
N PRO A 55 -0.21 -9.27 0.81
CA PRO A 55 -0.48 -9.19 -0.63
C PRO A 55 0.19 -10.32 -1.40
N SER A 56 1.36 -10.80 -0.95
CA SER A 56 2.03 -11.95 -1.59
C SER A 56 1.16 -13.21 -1.55
N ILE A 57 0.50 -13.51 -0.43
CA ILE A 57 -0.43 -14.64 -0.32
C ILE A 57 -1.62 -14.48 -1.27
N ILE A 58 -2.19 -13.28 -1.33
CA ILE A 58 -3.34 -12.99 -2.21
C ILE A 58 -2.94 -13.14 -3.68
N LEU A 59 -1.73 -12.69 -4.06
CA LEU A 59 -1.19 -12.82 -5.42
C LEU A 59 -0.74 -14.24 -5.75
N LEU A 60 -0.34 -15.04 -4.78
CA LEU A 60 0.04 -16.45 -4.98
C LEU A 60 -1.17 -17.31 -5.39
N GLN A 61 -2.37 -17.02 -4.91
CA GLN A 61 -3.59 -17.77 -5.28
C GLN A 61 -3.86 -17.81 -6.80
N PRO A 62 -3.93 -16.67 -7.53
CA PRO A 62 -4.13 -16.69 -8.97
C PRO A 62 -2.92 -17.30 -9.70
N ILE A 63 -1.69 -17.08 -9.22
CA ILE A 63 -0.49 -17.67 -9.82
C ILE A 63 -0.56 -19.20 -9.75
N ILE A 64 -0.85 -19.78 -8.58
CA ILE A 64 -0.97 -21.22 -8.39
C ILE A 64 -2.10 -21.78 -9.25
N SER A 65 -3.24 -21.10 -9.32
CA SER A 65 -4.36 -21.48 -10.19
C SER A 65 -3.96 -21.52 -11.67
N LEU A 66 -3.24 -20.50 -12.15
CA LEU A 66 -2.73 -20.43 -13.52
C LEU A 66 -1.68 -21.52 -13.81
N TYR A 67 -0.78 -21.79 -12.87
CA TYR A 67 0.21 -22.87 -12.99
C TYR A 67 -0.45 -24.25 -13.01
N LYS A 68 -1.45 -24.48 -12.15
CA LYS A 68 -2.22 -25.74 -12.12
C LYS A 68 -3.00 -25.94 -13.43
N LYS A 69 -3.60 -24.89 -13.97
CA LYS A 69 -4.31 -24.92 -15.26
C LYS A 69 -3.37 -25.19 -16.45
N LYS A 70 -2.14 -24.65 -16.42
CA LYS A 70 -1.09 -24.97 -17.42
C LYS A 70 -0.58 -26.41 -17.34
N LYS A 71 -0.59 -27.02 -16.14
CA LYS A 71 -0.16 -28.41 -15.95
C LYS A 71 -1.26 -29.42 -16.32
N ALA A 72 -2.53 -29.11 -16.06
CA ALA A 72 -3.67 -29.96 -16.40
C ALA A 72 -4.07 -29.93 -17.88
N GLY A 73 -3.61 -28.94 -18.67
CA GLY A 73 -3.81 -28.89 -20.12
C GLY A 73 -2.68 -29.56 -20.94
N LYS A 74 -1.80 -30.33 -20.28
CA LYS A 74 -0.69 -31.06 -20.89
C LYS A 74 -0.80 -32.59 -20.74
N GLU A 75 -1.94 -33.08 -20.28
CA GLU A 75 -2.30 -34.51 -20.30
C GLU A 75 -3.33 -34.79 -21.40
#